data_AF-A0A1Q3VR52-F1
#
_entry.id   AF-A0A1Q3VR52-F1
#
_cell.length_a   1.000
_cell.length_b   1.000
_cell.length_c   1.000
_cell.angle_alpha   90.00
_cell.angle_beta   90.00
_cell.angle_gamma   90.00
#
_symmetry.space_group_name_H-M   'P 1'
#
loop_
_entity.id
_entity.type
_entity.pdbx_description
1 polymer ?
#
loop_
_entity_poly.entity_id
_entity_poly.type
_entity_poly.pdbx_seq_one_letter_code
_entity_poly.pdbx_strand_id
1 'polypeptide(L)'
;MSNDTSANDPMNFMKNMWGNMGFSLPGMVAPTFDVDELEKRVSDLKAVEGWLKMNLSMLQMTIQSLEMQCVTLNAVRTMGNMAAQQGAPEAPAAAPGDGGEAMAQAAQAAMWPWAMMQQMQEQMQQAASQAAPAEEKPAAPAKRGKKAQ
;
A
#
# COMPACT_ATOMS: atom_id res chain seq x y z
N MET A 1 10.92 -51.59 22.58
CA MET A 1 10.61 -50.30 21.92
C MET A 1 9.46 -49.66 22.67
N SER A 2 9.73 -48.70 23.56
CA SER A 2 8.71 -47.80 24.14
C SER A 2 9.41 -46.60 24.78
N ASN A 3 9.92 -45.70 23.93
CA ASN A 3 9.99 -44.29 24.25
C ASN A 3 9.33 -43.57 23.06
N ASP A 4 8.93 -42.31 23.22
CA ASP A 4 8.35 -41.43 22.18
C ASP A 4 6.81 -41.22 22.20
N THR A 5 6.20 -41.08 23.37
CA THR A 5 4.87 -40.40 23.47
C THR A 5 4.87 -39.24 24.47
N SER A 6 5.99 -38.94 25.11
CA SER A 6 6.10 -37.82 26.08
C SER A 6 6.51 -36.48 25.44
N ALA A 7 6.97 -36.48 24.19
CA ALA A 7 7.55 -35.31 23.52
C ALA A 7 6.56 -34.49 22.68
N ASN A 8 5.31 -34.95 22.51
CA ASN A 8 4.32 -34.31 21.64
C ASN A 8 2.99 -34.01 22.34
N ASP A 9 2.95 -33.97 23.68
CA ASP A 9 1.71 -33.71 24.40
C ASP A 9 1.55 -32.22 24.73
N PRO A 10 0.78 -31.45 23.92
CA PRO A 10 0.59 -30.00 24.11
C PRO A 10 -0.02 -29.66 25.47
N MET A 11 -0.69 -30.62 26.10
CA MET A 11 -1.27 -30.46 27.43
C MET A 11 -0.22 -30.45 28.53
N ASN A 12 0.87 -31.22 28.38
CA ASN A 12 2.00 -31.19 29.31
C ASN A 12 2.82 -29.90 29.15
N PHE A 13 2.99 -29.41 27.92
CA PHE A 13 3.62 -28.10 27.67
C PHE A 13 2.83 -26.97 28.33
N MET A 14 1.50 -26.96 28.18
CA MET A 14 0.63 -25.96 28.82
C MET A 14 0.66 -26.07 30.35
N LYS A 15 0.68 -27.28 30.89
CA LYS A 15 0.80 -27.53 32.33
C LYS A 15 2.16 -27.07 32.88
N ASN A 16 3.24 -27.27 32.12
CA ASN A 16 4.58 -26.81 32.51
C ASN A 16 4.68 -25.28 32.43
N MET A 17 4.05 -24.65 31.44
CA MET A 17 4.02 -23.19 31.31
C MET A 17 3.19 -22.53 32.42
N TRP A 18 2.02 -23.09 32.74
CA TRP A 18 1.16 -22.61 33.83
C TRP A 18 1.77 -22.85 35.22
N GLY A 19 2.41 -24.01 35.41
CA GLY A 19 3.11 -24.34 36.67
C GLY A 19 4.38 -23.52 36.88
N ASN A 20 5.12 -23.21 35.82
CA ASN A 20 6.37 -22.44 35.91
C ASN A 20 6.15 -20.91 35.99
N MET A 21 4.93 -20.43 35.75
CA MET A 21 4.51 -19.02 35.95
C MET A 21 4.15 -18.72 37.42
N GLY A 22 4.31 -19.69 38.35
CA GLY A 22 4.18 -19.47 39.79
C GLY A 22 2.75 -19.40 40.34
N PHE A 23 1.72 -19.76 39.56
CA PHE A 23 0.31 -19.72 39.99
C PHE A 23 -0.15 -20.97 40.79
N SER A 24 0.75 -21.60 41.53
CA SER A 24 0.37 -22.59 42.53
C SER A 24 0.23 -21.91 43.89
N LEU A 25 -0.98 -21.57 44.32
CA LEU A 25 -1.31 -21.50 45.76
C LEU A 25 -2.84 -21.63 46.00
N PRO A 26 -3.33 -22.82 46.36
CA PRO A 26 -4.53 -22.93 47.17
C PRO A 26 -4.17 -22.43 48.58
N GLY A 27 -4.68 -21.25 48.96
CA GLY A 27 -4.51 -20.70 50.31
C GLY A 27 -3.61 -19.45 50.45
N MET A 28 -3.19 -18.79 49.37
CA MET A 28 -2.65 -17.44 49.50
C MET A 28 -3.79 -16.43 49.53
N VAL A 29 -3.77 -15.60 50.57
CA VAL A 29 -4.45 -14.31 50.67
C VAL A 29 -4.61 -13.66 49.29
N ALA A 30 -5.83 -13.22 48.97
CA ALA A 30 -6.10 -12.49 47.74
C ALA A 30 -4.98 -11.46 47.52
N PRO A 31 -4.26 -11.50 46.38
CA PRO A 31 -3.31 -10.45 46.05
C PRO A 31 -4.10 -9.16 46.17
N THR A 32 -3.65 -8.26 47.04
CA THR A 32 -4.21 -6.92 47.15
C THR A 32 -4.03 -6.26 45.80
N PHE A 33 -5.02 -6.41 44.92
CA PHE A 33 -5.13 -5.65 43.70
C PHE A 33 -5.39 -4.23 44.15
N ASP A 34 -4.29 -3.51 44.37
CA ASP A 34 -4.33 -2.07 44.51
C ASP A 34 -4.96 -1.54 43.22
N VAL A 35 -6.15 -0.96 43.35
CA VAL A 35 -6.92 -0.45 42.21
C VAL A 35 -6.09 0.58 41.46
N ASP A 36 -5.24 1.34 42.16
CA ASP A 36 -4.34 2.32 41.57
C ASP A 36 -3.27 1.66 40.68
N GLU A 37 -2.73 0.49 41.08
CA GLU A 37 -1.81 -0.27 40.24
C GLU A 37 -2.53 -0.82 39.00
N LEU A 38 -3.74 -1.35 39.17
CA LEU A 38 -4.55 -1.83 38.04
C LEU A 38 -4.86 -0.69 37.05
N GLU A 39 -5.21 0.50 37.53
CA GLU A 39 -5.45 1.66 36.67
C GLU A 39 -4.18 2.08 35.92
N LYS A 40 -3.02 2.06 36.59
CA LYS A 40 -1.73 2.31 35.94
C LYS A 40 -1.42 1.28 34.86
N ARG A 41 -1.60 -0.01 35.16
CA ARG A 41 -1.41 -1.10 34.18
C ARG A 41 -2.35 -0.95 32.98
N VAL A 42 -3.61 -0.58 33.22
CA VAL A 42 -4.58 -0.31 32.16
C VAL A 42 -4.12 0.87 31.29
N SER A 43 -3.62 1.95 31.90
CA SER A 43 -3.09 3.11 31.17
C SER A 43 -1.89 2.73 30.31
N ASP A 44 -0.91 2.00 30.88
CA ASP A 44 0.28 1.55 30.16
C ASP A 44 -0.09 0.63 28.99
N LEU A 45 -1.00 -0.31 29.20
CA LEU A 45 -1.47 -1.21 28.13
C LEU A 45 -2.25 -0.47 27.04
N LYS A 46 -3.01 0.58 27.36
CA LYS A 46 -3.66 1.43 26.36
C LYS A 46 -2.65 2.23 25.54
N ALA A 47 -1.56 2.70 26.15
CA ALA A 47 -0.49 3.37 25.41
C ALA A 47 0.20 2.39 24.44
N VAL A 48 0.48 1.16 24.88
CA VAL A 48 1.01 0.09 24.02
C VAL A 48 0.03 -0.24 22.90
N GLU A 49 -1.26 -0.37 23.19
CA GLU A 49 -2.31 -0.59 22.20
C GLU A 49 -2.33 0.52 21.13
N GLY A 50 -2.23 1.78 21.56
CA GLY A 50 -2.16 2.93 20.65
C GLY A 50 -0.95 2.86 19.72
N TRP A 51 0.23 2.51 20.25
CA TRP A 51 1.44 2.36 19.45
C TRP A 51 1.33 1.20 18.43
N LEU A 52 0.77 0.06 18.85
CA LEU A 52 0.55 -1.08 17.96
C LEU A 52 -0.45 -0.76 16.85
N LYS A 53 -1.52 0.00 17.13
CA LYS A 53 -2.45 0.48 16.09
C LYS A 53 -1.77 1.39 15.08
N MET A 54 -0.87 2.26 15.54
CA MET A 54 -0.09 3.12 14.64
C MET A 54 0.83 2.29 13.75
N ASN A 55 1.51 1.27 14.31
CA ASN A 55 2.36 0.36 13.55
C ASN A 55 1.55 -0.41 12.48
N LEU A 56 0.38 -0.93 12.86
CA LEU A 56 -0.52 -1.61 11.93
C LEU A 56 -0.97 -0.68 10.79
N SER A 57 -1.32 0.56 11.11
CA SER A 57 -1.74 1.55 10.10
C SER A 57 -0.63 1.83 9.08
N MET A 58 0.62 1.96 9.55
CA MET A 58 1.78 2.16 8.67
C MET A 58 2.04 0.95 7.76
N LEU A 59 1.92 -0.26 8.30
CA LEU A 59 2.06 -1.49 7.51
C LEU A 59 0.97 -1.59 6.44
N GLN A 60 -0.29 -1.31 6.79
CA GLN A 60 -1.40 -1.31 5.83
C GLN A 60 -1.17 -0.29 4.69
N MET A 61 -0.71 0.93 5.02
CA MET A 61 -0.36 1.92 3.99
C MET A 61 0.79 1.44 3.09
N THR A 62 1.80 0.79 3.66
CA THR A 62 2.92 0.23 2.89
C THR A 62 2.45 -0.87 1.94
N ILE A 63 1.59 -1.77 2.42
CA ILE A 63 0.99 -2.83 1.59
C ILE A 63 0.22 -2.23 0.43
N GLN A 64 -0.68 -1.27 0.68
CA GLN A 64 -1.45 -0.62 -0.38
C GLN A 64 -0.54 0.06 -1.41
N SER A 65 0.57 0.66 -0.97
CA SER A 65 1.55 1.27 -1.87
C SER A 65 2.26 0.24 -2.76
N LEU A 66 2.53 -0.96 -2.23
CA LEU A 66 3.16 -2.05 -2.97
C LEU A 66 2.16 -2.73 -3.91
N GLU A 67 0.91 -2.91 -3.49
CA GLU A 67 -0.15 -3.43 -4.34
C GLU A 67 -0.38 -2.54 -5.56
N MET A 68 -0.39 -1.21 -5.37
CA MET A 68 -0.49 -0.23 -6.46
C MET A 68 0.71 -0.33 -7.44
N GLN A 69 1.91 -0.55 -6.91
CA GLN A 69 3.11 -0.78 -7.72
C GLN A 69 3.02 -2.09 -8.50
N CYS A 70 2.56 -3.17 -7.88
CA CYS A 70 2.34 -4.47 -8.53
C CYS A 70 1.32 -4.37 -9.66
N VAL A 71 0.21 -3.66 -9.45
CA VAL A 71 -0.80 -3.42 -10.50
C VAL A 71 -0.18 -2.67 -11.68
N THR A 72 0.63 -1.64 -11.41
CA THR A 72 1.30 -0.86 -12.45
C THR A 72 2.30 -1.71 -13.24
N LEU A 73 3.14 -2.49 -12.56
CA LEU A 73 4.08 -3.41 -13.21
C LEU A 73 3.38 -4.49 -14.02
N ASN A 74 2.26 -5.02 -13.51
CA ASN A 74 1.48 -6.01 -14.25
C ASN A 74 0.85 -5.39 -15.50
N ALA A 75 0.34 -4.15 -15.43
CA ALA A 75 -0.16 -3.43 -16.60
C ALA A 75 0.94 -3.22 -17.65
N VAL A 76 2.14 -2.80 -17.23
CA VAL A 76 3.31 -2.68 -18.13
C VAL A 76 3.66 -4.03 -18.75
N ARG A 77 3.63 -5.12 -17.98
CA ARG A 77 3.90 -6.47 -18.50
C ARG A 77 2.84 -6.94 -19.50
N THR A 78 1.57 -6.74 -19.20
CA THR A 78 0.47 -7.07 -20.12
C THR A 78 0.58 -6.26 -21.41
N MET A 79 0.94 -4.99 -21.31
CA MET A 79 1.19 -4.12 -22.46
C MET A 79 2.41 -4.55 -23.28
N GLY A 80 3.52 -4.91 -22.63
CA GLY A 80 4.69 -5.47 -23.30
C GLY A 80 4.38 -6.79 -24.01
N ASN A 81 3.58 -7.66 -23.38
CA ASN A 81 3.10 -8.90 -24.00
C ASN A 81 2.14 -8.63 -25.16
N MET A 82 1.29 -7.61 -25.06
CA MET A 82 0.38 -7.22 -26.13
C MET A 82 1.14 -6.59 -27.31
N ALA A 83 2.17 -5.78 -27.06
CA ALA A 83 3.09 -5.28 -28.09
C ALA A 83 3.88 -6.43 -28.75
N ALA A 84 4.31 -7.43 -27.97
CA ALA A 84 4.95 -8.62 -28.50
C ALA A 84 3.99 -9.50 -29.33
N GLN A 85 2.71 -9.60 -28.95
CA GLN A 85 1.68 -10.36 -29.68
C GLN A 85 1.09 -9.62 -30.89
N GLN A 86 1.04 -8.29 -30.88
CA GLN A 86 0.58 -7.47 -32.00
C GLN A 86 1.67 -7.23 -33.06
N GLY A 87 2.81 -7.90 -32.92
CA GLY A 87 3.81 -8.04 -33.98
C GLY A 87 5.07 -7.23 -33.73
N ALA A 88 6.12 -7.90 -33.28
CA ALA A 88 7.28 -7.90 -34.17
C ALA A 88 6.76 -8.52 -35.48
N PRO A 89 6.78 -7.81 -36.63
CA PRO A 89 6.64 -8.54 -37.88
C PRO A 89 7.73 -9.61 -37.83
N GLU A 90 7.34 -10.90 -37.89
CA GLU A 90 8.23 -11.92 -38.42
C GLU A 90 8.78 -11.29 -39.70
N ALA A 91 10.04 -10.88 -39.66
CA ALA A 91 10.67 -10.27 -40.80
C ALA A 91 10.54 -11.28 -41.93
N PRO A 92 9.77 -11.01 -43.01
CA PRO A 92 10.00 -11.77 -44.21
C PRO A 92 11.45 -11.47 -44.54
N ALA A 93 12.27 -12.53 -44.67
CA ALA A 93 13.69 -12.44 -44.96
C ALA A 93 13.95 -11.27 -45.91
N ALA A 94 14.54 -10.20 -45.37
CA ALA A 94 14.60 -8.92 -46.04
C ALA A 94 15.39 -9.10 -47.34
N ALA A 95 14.71 -8.90 -48.47
CA ALA A 95 15.39 -8.47 -49.67
C ALA A 95 16.09 -7.13 -49.36
N PRO A 96 17.34 -6.92 -49.82
CA PRO A 96 18.12 -5.75 -49.45
C PRO A 96 17.56 -4.52 -50.18
N GLY A 97 16.82 -3.67 -49.48
CA GLY A 97 16.23 -2.44 -50.05
C GLY A 97 15.68 -1.43 -49.03
N ASP A 98 14.84 -1.85 -48.09
CA ASP A 98 13.96 -0.91 -47.36
C ASP A 98 14.26 -0.76 -45.85
N GLY A 99 15.54 -0.65 -45.49
CA GLY A 99 15.96 -0.51 -44.09
C GLY A 99 15.49 0.77 -43.38
N GLY A 100 15.06 1.79 -44.13
CA GLY A 100 14.60 3.06 -43.57
C GLY A 100 13.20 3.00 -42.95
N GLU A 101 12.28 2.25 -43.55
CA GLU A 101 10.88 2.17 -43.09
C GLU A 101 10.74 1.26 -41.87
N ALA A 102 11.51 0.18 -41.81
CA ALA A 102 11.57 -0.70 -40.65
C ALA A 102 12.15 0.01 -39.40
N MET A 103 13.17 0.86 -39.59
CA MET A 103 13.75 1.66 -38.51
C MET A 103 12.79 2.78 -38.04
N ALA A 104 12.04 3.40 -38.96
CA ALA A 104 11.03 4.39 -38.63
C ALA A 104 9.87 3.79 -37.82
N GLN A 105 9.37 2.61 -38.20
CA GLN A 105 8.31 1.91 -37.47
C GLN A 105 8.78 1.42 -36.09
N ALA A 106 10.02 0.93 -35.97
CA ALA A 106 10.61 0.57 -34.68
C ALA A 106 10.79 1.79 -33.76
N ALA A 107 11.22 2.94 -34.31
CA ALA A 107 11.31 4.19 -33.56
C ALA A 107 9.93 4.71 -33.10
N GLN A 108 8.89 4.48 -33.90
CA GLN A 108 7.52 4.86 -33.58
C GLN A 108 6.90 3.94 -32.51
N ALA A 109 7.19 2.64 -32.56
CA ALA A 109 6.82 1.68 -31.52
C ALA A 109 7.54 1.96 -30.18
N ALA A 110 8.80 2.41 -30.22
CA ALA A 110 9.53 2.81 -29.02
C ALA A 110 8.97 4.09 -28.36
N MET A 111 8.23 4.91 -29.10
CA MET A 111 7.57 6.13 -28.59
C MET A 111 6.18 5.89 -27.99
N TRP A 112 5.64 4.67 -28.07
CA TRP A 112 4.35 4.28 -27.46
C TRP A 112 4.20 4.74 -25.99
N PRO A 113 5.21 4.55 -25.10
CA PRO A 113 5.03 4.89 -23.69
C PRO A 113 4.84 6.39 -23.46
N TRP A 114 5.47 7.21 -24.30
CA TRP A 114 5.32 8.66 -24.27
C TRP A 114 3.99 9.09 -24.91
N ALA A 115 3.58 8.46 -26.01
CA ALA A 115 2.28 8.70 -26.65
C ALA A 115 1.10 8.38 -25.72
N MET A 116 1.19 7.32 -24.92
CA MET A 116 0.17 7.00 -23.91
C MET A 116 0.11 8.06 -22.79
N MET A 117 1.25 8.52 -22.27
CA MET A 117 1.27 9.62 -21.29
C MET A 117 0.65 10.89 -21.87
N GLN A 118 0.88 11.17 -23.16
CA GLN A 118 0.29 12.30 -23.84
C GLN A 118 -1.25 12.18 -23.94
N GLN A 119 -1.78 10.99 -24.26
CA GLN A 119 -3.22 10.74 -24.28
C GLN A 119 -3.85 10.85 -22.89
N MET A 120 -3.16 10.38 -21.84
CA MET A 120 -3.63 10.54 -20.45
C MET A 120 -3.61 12.01 -20.01
N GLN A 121 -2.61 12.77 -20.44
CA GLN A 121 -2.54 14.21 -20.21
C GLN A 121 -3.68 14.95 -20.91
N GLU A 122 -4.00 14.59 -22.16
CA GLU A 122 -5.15 15.13 -22.90
C GLU A 122 -6.49 14.79 -22.24
N GLN A 123 -6.67 13.57 -21.73
CA GLN A 123 -7.87 13.22 -20.96
C GLN A 123 -7.97 14.01 -19.65
N MET A 124 -6.84 14.22 -18.95
CA MET A 124 -6.80 15.04 -17.76
C MET A 124 -7.11 16.52 -18.07
N GLN A 125 -6.64 17.03 -19.21
CA GLN A 125 -6.93 18.38 -19.68
C GLN A 125 -8.40 18.56 -20.10
N GLN A 126 -9.00 17.54 -20.74
CA GLN A 126 -10.43 17.53 -21.08
C GLN A 126 -11.32 17.41 -19.84
N ALA A 127 -10.91 16.63 -18.84
CA ALA A 127 -11.61 16.54 -17.55
C ALA A 127 -11.48 17.87 -16.76
N ALA A 128 -10.32 18.52 -16.80
CA ALA A 128 -10.11 19.83 -16.19
C ALA A 128 -10.91 20.95 -16.90
N SER A 129 -11.07 20.87 -18.22
CA SER A 129 -11.87 21.82 -19.01
C SER A 129 -13.38 21.65 -18.80
N GLN A 130 -13.84 20.44 -18.46
CA GLN A 130 -15.24 20.15 -18.11
C GLN A 130 -15.54 20.43 -16.62
N ALA A 131 -14.52 20.46 -15.77
CA ALA A 131 -14.63 20.82 -14.35
C ALA A 131 -14.32 22.29 -14.06
N ALA A 132 -13.92 23.08 -15.06
CA ALA A 132 -13.82 24.53 -14.94
C ALA A 132 -15.23 25.12 -14.79
N PRO A 133 -15.57 25.73 -13.64
CA PRO A 133 -16.82 26.47 -13.52
C PRO A 133 -16.77 27.61 -14.54
N ALA A 134 -17.88 27.82 -15.25
CA ALA A 134 -18.10 29.04 -15.99
C ALA A 134 -17.70 30.23 -15.10
N GLU A 135 -16.80 31.05 -15.62
CA GLU A 135 -16.14 32.15 -14.96
C GLU A 135 -17.16 33.25 -14.61
N GLU A 136 -17.92 33.05 -13.52
CA GLU A 136 -18.70 34.12 -12.91
C GLU A 136 -17.75 34.95 -12.04
N LYS A 137 -17.15 35.95 -12.68
CA LYS A 137 -16.31 37.00 -12.09
C LYS A 137 -16.93 37.54 -10.79
N PRO A 138 -16.35 37.30 -9.59
CA PRO A 138 -16.76 38.03 -8.41
C PRO A 138 -16.00 39.36 -8.38
N ALA A 139 -16.77 40.42 -8.19
CA ALA A 139 -16.30 41.78 -8.00
C ALA A 139 -15.32 41.88 -6.81
N ALA A 140 -14.37 42.79 -6.98
CA ALA A 140 -13.27 43.13 -6.06
C ALA A 140 -13.67 43.28 -4.57
N PRO A 141 -12.75 43.00 -3.62
CA PRO A 141 -13.01 43.15 -2.21
C PRO A 141 -13.08 44.64 -1.85
N ALA A 142 -14.26 45.10 -1.40
CA ALA A 142 -14.43 46.42 -0.84
C ALA A 142 -13.62 46.54 0.47
N LYS A 143 -12.59 47.40 0.42
CA LYS A 143 -11.82 47.86 1.56
C LYS A 143 -12.75 48.39 2.65
N ARG A 144 -12.78 47.76 3.82
CA ARG A 144 -13.25 48.40 5.05
C ARG A 144 -12.05 48.68 5.94
N GLY A 145 -11.53 49.91 5.83
CA GLY A 145 -10.86 50.56 6.96
C GLY A 145 -11.83 50.62 8.15
N LYS A 146 -11.41 50.83 9.38
CA LYS A 146 -10.34 51.71 9.82
C LYS A 146 -10.14 51.44 11.31
N LYS A 147 -8.86 51.51 11.70
CA LYS A 147 -8.29 51.65 13.04
C LYS A 147 -9.15 52.44 14.03
N ALA A 148 -9.03 52.02 15.29
CA ALA A 148 -8.85 52.83 16.49
C ALA A 148 -9.94 53.86 16.84
N GLN A 149 -10.64 53.60 17.95
CA GLN A 149 -10.49 54.37 19.20
C GLN A 149 -11.08 53.58 20.35
#